data_AF-A0A818JXI1-F1
#
_entry.id   AF-A0A818JXI1-F1
#
_cell.length_a   1.000
_cell.length_b   1.000
_cell.length_c   1.000
_cell.angle_alpha   90.00
_cell.angle_beta   90.00
_cell.angle_gamma   90.00
#
_symmetry.space_group_name_H-M   'P 1'
#
loop_
_entity.id
_entity.type
_entity.pdbx_description
1 polymer ?
#
loop_
_entity_poly.entity_id
_entity_poly.type
_entity_poly.pdbx_seq_one_letter_code
_entity_poly.pdbx_strand_id
1 'polypeptide(L)'
;FLEYLSDLCVSSNQAIARTQEMICKSVLEKNSDILIRTKLETKGCVEDMILDDSMSPPMGFSNQNILREVILTWDGKSESIEFMAGVVRDQPAHLRREEFRTILEYYRYQLNLFSHMCFDRQYLAIDNLSLELSIELILACTKSENLPADLRAAFCRLMIH
;
A
#
# COMPACT_ATOMS: atom_id res chain seq x y z
N PHE A 1 5.20 8.47 -15.83
CA PHE A 1 6.19 9.18 -15.00
C PHE A 1 6.88 8.24 -14.02
N LEU A 2 6.17 7.65 -13.05
CA LEU A 2 6.78 6.74 -12.05
C LEU A 2 7.47 5.52 -12.68
N GLU A 3 6.91 4.97 -13.76
CA GLU A 3 7.53 3.88 -14.54
C GLU A 3 8.91 4.29 -15.11
N TYR A 4 9.03 5.51 -15.62
CA TYR A 4 10.32 6.03 -16.10
C TYR A 4 11.33 6.19 -14.96
N LEU A 5 10.90 6.65 -13.78
CA LEU A 5 11.78 6.70 -12.60
C LEU A 5 12.21 5.29 -12.17
N SER A 6 11.30 4.33 -12.23
CA SER A 6 11.56 2.93 -11.94
C SER A 6 12.64 2.37 -12.87
N ASP A 7 12.54 2.63 -14.17
CA ASP A 7 13.52 2.20 -15.17
C ASP A 7 14.88 2.89 -15.00
N LEU A 8 14.92 4.08 -14.40
CA LEU A 8 16.18 4.77 -14.09
C LEU A 8 16.89 4.20 -12.84
N CYS A 9 16.16 3.55 -11.93
CA CYS A 9 16.75 2.90 -10.75
C CYS A 9 17.61 1.68 -11.13
N VAL A 10 17.32 1.02 -12.26
CA VAL A 10 17.91 -0.27 -12.65
C VAL A 10 18.31 -0.26 -14.12
N SER A 11 19.52 -0.72 -14.45
CA SER A 11 19.91 -1.01 -15.83
C SER A 11 20.48 -2.42 -15.93
N SER A 12 20.04 -3.20 -16.91
CA SER A 12 20.44 -4.60 -17.09
C SER A 12 20.30 -5.45 -15.81
N ASN A 13 19.21 -5.22 -15.04
CA ASN A 13 18.95 -5.87 -13.76
C ASN A 13 20.02 -5.62 -12.67
N GLN A 14 20.78 -4.51 -12.79
CA GLN A 14 21.69 -4.02 -11.76
C GLN A 14 21.24 -2.65 -11.26
N ALA A 15 21.28 -2.43 -9.95
CA ALA A 15 21.00 -1.12 -9.37
C ALA A 15 22.05 -0.09 -9.78
N ILE A 16 21.58 1.10 -10.16
CA ILE A 16 22.45 2.27 -10.33
C ILE A 16 22.39 3.07 -9.02
N ALA A 17 23.26 2.72 -8.06
CA ALA A 17 23.20 3.21 -6.68
C ALA A 17 23.06 4.76 -6.56
N ARG A 18 23.83 5.53 -7.35
CA ARG A 18 23.74 7.00 -7.35
C ARG A 18 22.38 7.52 -7.84
N THR A 19 21.81 6.85 -8.84
CA THR A 19 20.50 7.22 -9.40
C THR A 19 19.40 6.86 -8.43
N GLN A 20 19.45 5.66 -7.81
CA GLN A 20 18.52 5.28 -6.75
C GLN A 20 18.54 6.28 -5.60
N GLU A 21 19.71 6.66 -5.09
CA GLU A 21 19.83 7.63 -4.00
C GLU A 21 19.22 8.99 -4.36
N MET A 22 19.49 9.49 -5.57
CA MET A 22 18.92 10.75 -6.05
C MET A 22 17.39 10.68 -6.17
N ILE A 23 16.86 9.56 -6.68
CA ILE A 23 15.42 9.33 -6.78
C ILE A 23 14.79 9.21 -5.39
N CYS A 24 15.42 8.53 -4.43
CA CYS A 24 14.96 8.45 -3.04
C CYS A 24 14.82 9.84 -2.41
N LYS A 25 15.86 10.65 -2.47
CA LYS A 25 15.84 12.02 -1.91
C LYS A 25 14.80 12.90 -2.60
N SER A 26 14.69 12.78 -3.92
CA SER A 26 13.75 13.60 -4.68
C SER A 26 12.29 13.20 -4.41
N VAL A 27 11.97 11.90 -4.48
CA VAL A 27 10.60 11.40 -4.43
C VAL A 27 10.09 11.28 -2.99
N LEU A 28 10.90 10.78 -2.06
CA LEU A 28 10.44 10.52 -0.68
C LEU A 28 10.52 11.78 0.19
N GLU A 29 11.54 12.63 0.00
CA GLU A 29 11.73 13.80 0.88
C GLU A 29 11.14 15.08 0.28
N LYS A 30 11.40 15.37 -1.00
CA LYS A 30 11.05 16.66 -1.61
C LYS A 30 9.67 16.68 -2.27
N ASN A 31 9.25 15.57 -2.85
CA ASN A 31 8.02 15.47 -3.65
C ASN A 31 7.13 14.32 -3.13
N SER A 32 6.93 14.23 -1.81
CA SER A 32 6.09 13.16 -1.23
C SER A 32 4.59 13.34 -1.51
N ASP A 33 4.20 14.51 -2.01
CA ASP A 33 2.83 14.85 -2.44
C ASP A 33 2.39 14.07 -3.69
N ILE A 34 3.32 13.65 -4.54
CA ILE A 34 3.01 12.81 -5.71
C ILE A 34 2.76 11.35 -5.35
N LEU A 35 2.91 10.96 -4.08
CA LEU A 35 2.72 9.59 -3.61
C LEU A 35 1.32 9.38 -3.03
N ILE A 36 0.72 8.24 -3.37
CA ILE A 36 -0.48 7.76 -2.70
C ILE A 36 -0.08 7.26 -1.32
N ARG A 37 -0.62 7.88 -0.27
CA ARG A 37 -0.42 7.45 1.10
C ARG A 37 -1.17 6.14 1.33
N THR A 38 -0.51 5.18 1.97
CA THR A 38 -1.09 3.86 2.27
C THR A 38 -1.11 3.67 3.77
N LYS A 39 -2.24 3.24 4.33
CA LYS A 39 -2.36 2.92 5.76
C LYS A 39 -3.16 1.64 5.96
N LEU A 40 -2.77 0.88 6.98
CA LEU A 40 -3.55 -0.25 7.48
C LEU A 40 -4.42 0.26 8.63
N GLU A 41 -5.72 0.37 8.39
CA GLU A 41 -6.68 0.79 9.41
C GLU A 41 -7.40 -0.42 10.01
N THR A 42 -7.67 -0.34 11.30
CA THR A 42 -8.44 -1.35 12.02
C THR A 42 -9.89 -0.90 12.07
N LYS A 43 -10.79 -1.62 11.38
CA LYS A 43 -12.23 -1.49 11.58
C LYS A 43 -12.57 -2.14 12.92
N GLY A 44 -12.66 -1.32 13.96
CA GLY A 44 -13.27 -1.75 15.21
C GLY A 44 -14.76 -1.96 14.99
N CYS A 45 -15.27 -3.16 15.26
CA CYS A 45 -16.66 -3.30 15.65
C CYS A 45 -16.81 -2.56 16.98
N VAL A 46 -17.21 -1.29 16.94
CA VAL A 46 -17.86 -0.63 18.07
C VAL A 46 -19.32 -1.09 18.05
N GLU A 47 -19.56 -2.28 18.58
CA GLU A 47 -20.84 -2.55 19.24
C GLU A 47 -20.54 -2.65 20.73
N ASP A 48 -20.88 -1.58 21.44
CA ASP A 48 -21.10 -1.46 22.88
C ASP A 48 -20.05 -2.07 23.83
N MET A 49 -19.01 -1.29 24.15
CA MET A 49 -18.38 -1.36 25.47
C MET A 49 -18.88 -0.19 26.32
N ILE A 50 -20.09 -0.33 26.86
CA ILE A 50 -20.40 0.26 28.17
C ILE A 50 -19.53 -0.51 29.17
N LEU A 51 -18.47 0.12 29.65
CA LEU A 51 -17.60 -0.43 30.66
C LEU A 51 -18.34 -0.36 32.01
N ASP A 52 -19.00 -1.46 32.40
CA ASP A 52 -19.36 -1.69 33.81
C ASP A 52 -18.16 -2.39 34.49
N ASP A 53 -17.60 -1.73 35.50
CA ASP A 53 -16.30 -1.99 36.15
C ASP A 53 -16.32 -3.24 37.07
N SER A 54 -17.15 -4.23 36.79
CA SER A 54 -17.44 -5.30 37.76
C SER A 54 -17.34 -6.73 37.23
N MET A 55 -16.99 -6.99 35.96
CA MET A 55 -16.86 -8.38 35.48
C MET A 55 -15.60 -8.62 34.65
N SER A 56 -14.97 -9.76 34.94
CA SER A 56 -13.77 -10.29 34.27
C SER A 56 -13.92 -10.27 32.75
N PRO A 57 -12.85 -10.02 31.97
CA PRO A 57 -12.95 -10.01 30.52
C PRO A 57 -13.47 -11.38 30.04
N PRO A 58 -14.49 -11.42 29.16
CA PRO A 58 -15.03 -12.68 28.70
C PRO A 58 -13.94 -13.45 27.94
N MET A 59 -13.59 -14.62 28.48
CA MET A 59 -12.80 -15.65 27.81
C MET A 59 -13.45 -15.97 26.46
N GLY A 60 -12.93 -15.42 25.37
CA GLY A 60 -13.51 -15.64 24.03
C GLY A 60 -13.23 -14.57 22.99
N PHE A 61 -12.72 -13.39 23.35
CA PHE A 61 -12.16 -12.46 22.37
C PHE A 61 -10.86 -13.03 21.81
N SER A 62 -11.00 -13.95 20.86
CA SER A 62 -9.93 -14.26 19.94
C SER A 62 -9.63 -12.97 19.17
N ASN A 63 -8.35 -12.60 19.06
CA ASN A 63 -7.86 -11.48 18.24
C ASN A 63 -8.17 -11.64 16.72
N GLN A 64 -9.10 -12.52 16.35
CA GLN A 64 -9.40 -12.98 14.99
C GLN A 64 -10.53 -12.18 14.31
N ASN A 65 -11.28 -11.36 15.04
CA ASN A 65 -12.37 -10.55 14.45
C ASN A 65 -12.00 -9.08 14.20
N ILE A 66 -10.72 -8.72 14.31
CA ILE A 66 -10.25 -7.39 13.93
C ILE A 66 -10.13 -7.35 12.40
N LEU A 67 -11.14 -6.80 11.72
CA LEU A 67 -11.07 -6.55 10.28
C LEU A 67 -10.08 -5.41 10.03
N ARG A 68 -8.94 -5.74 9.43
CA ARG A 68 -7.96 -4.74 8.99
C ARG A 68 -8.19 -4.45 7.51
N GLU A 69 -8.26 -3.18 7.17
CA GLU A 69 -8.50 -2.71 5.82
C GLU A 69 -7.36 -1.79 5.38
N VAL A 70 -6.95 -1.91 4.12
CA VAL A 70 -5.91 -1.06 3.56
C VAL A 70 -6.55 0.12 2.86
N ILE A 71 -6.26 1.32 3.35
CA ILE A 71 -6.79 2.58 2.86
C ILE A 71 -5.71 3.28 2.03
N LEU A 72 -6.11 3.74 0.86
CA LEU A 72 -5.30 4.61 0.00
C LEU A 72 -5.85 6.02 0.09
N THR A 73 -4.96 6.98 0.36
CA THR A 73 -5.29 8.41 0.37
C THR A 73 -4.58 9.11 -0.78
N TRP A 74 -5.37 9.72 -1.67
CA TRP A 74 -4.90 10.51 -2.80
C TRP A 74 -5.71 11.81 -2.90
N ASP A 75 -5.02 12.95 -3.00
CA ASP A 75 -5.65 14.28 -3.13
C ASP A 75 -6.72 14.56 -2.06
N GLY A 76 -6.42 14.19 -0.81
CA GLY A 76 -7.33 14.33 0.34
C GLY A 76 -8.51 13.33 0.38
N LYS A 77 -8.68 12.48 -0.63
CA LYS A 77 -9.69 11.43 -0.66
C LYS A 77 -9.10 10.11 -0.18
N SER A 78 -9.74 9.49 0.80
CA SER A 78 -9.35 8.18 1.35
C SER A 78 -10.39 7.13 0.96
N GLU A 79 -9.94 6.04 0.37
CA GLU A 79 -10.80 4.92 -0.04
C GLU A 79 -10.11 3.58 0.22
N SER A 80 -10.92 2.54 0.46
CA SER A 80 -10.41 1.18 0.59
C SER A 80 -9.89 0.66 -0.75
N ILE A 81 -8.70 0.07 -0.74
CA ILE A 81 -8.10 -0.54 -1.92
C ILE A 81 -8.97 -1.68 -2.46
N GLU A 82 -9.61 -2.43 -1.57
CA GLU A 82 -10.49 -3.54 -1.94
C GLU A 82 -11.81 -3.03 -2.51
N PHE A 83 -12.37 -1.96 -1.95
CA PHE A 83 -13.55 -1.31 -2.50
C PHE A 83 -13.30 -0.79 -3.92
N MET A 84 -12.21 -0.04 -4.12
CA MET A 84 -11.83 0.46 -5.44
C MET A 84 -11.64 -0.68 -6.44
N ALA A 85 -10.94 -1.75 -6.04
CA ALA A 85 -10.74 -2.92 -6.89
C ALA A 85 -12.05 -3.63 -7.24
N GLY A 86 -12.96 -3.78 -6.27
CA GLY A 86 -14.29 -4.35 -6.47
C GLY A 86 -15.14 -3.53 -7.43
N VAL A 87 -15.13 -2.20 -7.30
CA VAL A 87 -15.85 -1.30 -8.21
C VAL A 87 -15.32 -1.41 -9.64
N VAL A 88 -13.99 -1.41 -9.82
CA VAL A 88 -13.37 -1.50 -11.15
C VAL A 88 -13.71 -2.83 -11.84
N ARG A 89 -13.78 -3.92 -11.09
CA ARG A 89 -14.06 -5.27 -11.59
C ARG A 89 -15.55 -5.50 -11.85
N ASP A 90 -16.40 -5.20 -10.87
CA ASP A 90 -17.78 -5.71 -10.84
C ASP A 90 -18.84 -4.64 -11.17
N GLN A 91 -18.49 -3.34 -11.15
CA GLN A 91 -19.46 -2.24 -11.31
C GLN A 91 -19.10 -1.31 -12.50
N PRO A 92 -19.36 -1.72 -13.75
CA PRO A 92 -19.01 -0.93 -14.94
C PRO A 92 -19.72 0.43 -15.02
N ALA A 93 -20.90 0.57 -14.41
CA ALA A 93 -21.70 1.79 -14.41
C ALA A 93 -21.36 2.78 -13.28
N HIS A 94 -20.39 2.47 -12.41
CA HIS A 94 -20.05 3.33 -11.29
C HIS A 94 -19.38 4.63 -11.76
N LEU A 95 -19.90 5.78 -11.33
CA LEU A 95 -19.48 7.11 -11.80
C LEU A 95 -17.97 7.38 -11.62
N ARG A 96 -17.37 6.87 -10.54
CA ARG A 96 -15.94 7.03 -10.23
C ARG A 96 -15.06 5.87 -10.70
N ARG A 97 -15.58 4.95 -11.53
CA ARG A 97 -14.84 3.76 -11.96
C ARG A 97 -13.50 4.07 -12.62
N GLU A 98 -13.49 5.01 -13.57
CA GLU A 98 -12.26 5.37 -14.28
C GLU A 98 -11.26 6.10 -13.37
N GLU A 99 -11.75 6.89 -12.40
CA GLU A 99 -10.92 7.49 -11.36
C GLU A 99 -10.24 6.40 -10.52
N PHE A 100 -11.00 5.42 -10.01
CA PHE A 100 -10.44 4.30 -9.25
C PHE A 100 -9.48 3.44 -10.06
N ARG A 101 -9.79 3.18 -11.34
CA ARG A 101 -8.88 2.44 -12.22
C ARG A 101 -7.55 3.17 -12.37
N THR A 102 -7.59 4.49 -12.57
CA THR A 102 -6.39 5.32 -12.70
C THR A 102 -5.59 5.38 -11.40
N ILE A 103 -6.25 5.50 -10.24
CA ILE A 103 -5.60 5.49 -8.92
C ILE A 103 -4.90 4.16 -8.67
N LEU A 104 -5.57 3.03 -8.91
CA LEU A 104 -4.99 1.70 -8.72
C LEU A 104 -3.82 1.44 -9.66
N GLU A 105 -3.93 1.88 -10.92
CA GLU A 105 -2.85 1.78 -11.89
C GLU A 105 -1.65 2.64 -11.49
N TYR A 106 -1.87 3.87 -11.04
CA TYR A 106 -0.82 4.74 -10.51
C TYR A 106 -0.14 4.13 -9.30
N TYR A 107 -0.94 3.58 -8.36
CA TYR A 107 -0.43 2.92 -7.17
C TYR A 107 0.43 1.69 -7.50
N ARG A 108 0.05 0.91 -8.54
CA ARG A 108 0.88 -0.18 -9.06
C ARG A 108 2.25 0.32 -9.52
N TYR A 109 2.31 1.42 -10.28
CA TYR A 109 3.59 1.99 -10.71
C TYR A 109 4.42 2.51 -9.53
N GLN A 110 3.77 3.07 -8.50
CA GLN A 110 4.44 3.48 -7.25
C GLN A 110 5.09 2.30 -6.52
N LEU A 111 4.37 1.18 -6.35
CA LEU A 111 4.91 -0.02 -5.71
C LEU A 111 6.09 -0.62 -6.50
N ASN A 112 6.03 -0.58 -7.84
CA ASN A 112 7.14 -1.00 -8.69
C ASN A 112 8.36 -0.10 -8.52
N LEU A 113 8.16 1.23 -8.52
CA LEU A 113 9.22 2.19 -8.23
C LEU A 113 9.85 1.92 -6.86
N PHE A 114 9.04 1.74 -5.81
CA PHE A 114 9.53 1.40 -4.47
C PHE A 114 10.35 0.12 -4.46
N SER A 115 9.91 -0.92 -5.15
CA SER A 115 10.66 -2.18 -5.26
C SER A 115 12.06 -1.94 -5.87
N HIS A 116 12.15 -1.14 -6.93
CA HIS A 116 13.44 -0.81 -7.56
C HIS A 116 14.28 0.20 -6.77
N MET A 117 13.64 1.06 -5.98
CA MET A 117 14.35 1.95 -5.05
C MET A 117 14.98 1.17 -3.89
N CYS A 118 14.34 0.08 -3.43
CA CYS A 118 14.87 -0.82 -2.40
C CYS A 118 15.87 -1.86 -2.93
N PHE A 119 16.02 -2.00 -4.26
CA PHE A 119 16.88 -3.00 -4.88
C PHE A 119 18.34 -2.88 -4.39
N ASP A 120 19.01 -4.01 -4.20
CA ASP A 120 20.35 -4.12 -3.60
C ASP A 120 20.48 -3.46 -2.20
N ARG A 121 19.39 -3.48 -1.41
CA ARG A 121 19.34 -3.03 0.00
C ARG A 121 19.69 -1.57 0.19
N GLN A 122 19.13 -0.69 -0.65
CA GLN A 122 19.26 0.75 -0.47
C GLN A 122 18.49 1.22 0.78
N TYR A 123 19.19 1.29 1.91
CA TYR A 123 18.60 1.59 3.23
C TYR A 123 17.89 2.94 3.29
N LEU A 124 18.32 3.93 2.51
CA LEU A 124 17.59 5.21 2.44
C LEU A 124 16.13 5.03 1.98
N ALA A 125 15.88 4.14 1.02
CA ALA A 125 14.53 3.81 0.59
C ALA A 125 13.81 2.97 1.66
N ILE A 126 14.47 1.92 2.14
CA ILE A 126 13.89 0.93 3.08
C ILE A 126 13.46 1.62 4.39
N ASP A 127 14.31 2.46 4.96
CA ASP A 127 14.06 3.13 6.23
C ASP A 127 12.88 4.10 6.13
N ASN A 128 12.70 4.77 4.99
CA ASN A 128 11.56 5.66 4.76
C ASN A 128 10.27 4.87 4.47
N LEU A 129 10.34 3.86 3.60
CA LEU A 129 9.18 3.11 3.15
C LEU A 129 8.63 2.14 4.20
N SER A 130 9.48 1.58 5.05
CA SER A 130 9.07 0.67 6.13
C SER A 130 8.16 1.32 7.18
N LEU A 131 8.17 2.65 7.28
CA LEU A 131 7.27 3.41 8.15
C LEU A 131 5.83 3.42 7.64
N GLU A 132 5.63 3.38 6.33
CA GLU A 132 4.30 3.46 5.69
C GLU A 132 3.79 2.09 5.21
N LEU A 133 4.70 1.23 4.74
CA LEU A 133 4.39 -0.09 4.18
C LEU A 133 4.88 -1.18 5.14
N SER A 134 4.12 -1.40 6.21
CA SER A 134 4.42 -2.47 7.17
C SER A 134 4.30 -3.85 6.52
N ILE A 135 5.05 -4.83 7.03
CA ILE A 135 4.99 -6.22 6.56
C ILE A 135 3.54 -6.75 6.66
N GLU A 136 2.82 -6.40 7.72
CA GLU A 136 1.42 -6.79 7.92
C GLU A 136 0.51 -6.26 6.81
N LEU A 137 0.72 -5.01 6.36
CA LEU A 137 -0.01 -4.40 5.26
C LEU A 137 0.27 -5.13 3.95
N ILE A 138 1.54 -5.35 3.64
CA ILE A 138 1.97 -6.01 2.40
C ILE A 138 1.40 -7.44 2.34
N LEU A 139 1.45 -8.17 3.45
CA LEU A 139 0.88 -9.52 3.55
C LEU A 139 -0.64 -9.52 3.37
N ALA A 140 -1.35 -8.55 3.96
CA ALA A 140 -2.79 -8.41 3.79
C ALA A 140 -3.16 -8.20 2.32
N CYS A 141 -2.47 -7.28 1.62
CA CYS A 141 -2.70 -7.04 0.20
C CYS A 141 -2.32 -8.25 -0.67
N THR A 142 -1.23 -8.95 -0.36
CA THR A 142 -0.80 -10.13 -1.13
C THR A 142 -1.80 -11.28 -1.02
N LYS A 143 -2.44 -11.44 0.14
CA LYS A 143 -3.43 -12.49 0.40
C LYS A 143 -4.83 -12.15 -0.11
N SER A 144 -5.15 -10.86 -0.30
CA SER A 144 -6.50 -10.44 -0.69
C SER A 144 -6.88 -10.89 -2.11
N GLU A 145 -7.84 -11.81 -2.22
CA GLU A 145 -8.35 -12.30 -3.52
C GLU A 145 -9.12 -11.22 -4.29
N ASN A 146 -9.57 -10.16 -3.60
CA ASN A 146 -10.29 -9.05 -4.19
C ASN A 146 -9.38 -8.12 -5.01
N LEU A 147 -8.05 -8.20 -4.85
CA LEU A 147 -7.10 -7.35 -5.54
C LEU A 147 -6.63 -7.94 -6.88
N PRO A 148 -6.42 -7.08 -7.91
CA PRO A 148 -5.87 -7.50 -9.20
C PRO A 148 -4.54 -8.23 -9.05
N ALA A 149 -4.33 -9.28 -9.85
CA ALA A 149 -3.12 -10.10 -9.79
C ALA A 149 -1.83 -9.26 -9.95
N ASP A 150 -1.84 -8.29 -10.86
CA ASP A 150 -0.69 -7.40 -11.09
C ASP A 150 -0.32 -6.57 -9.87
N LEU A 151 -1.32 -6.11 -9.11
CA LEU A 151 -1.13 -5.31 -7.92
C LEU A 151 -0.59 -6.17 -6.77
N ARG A 152 -1.14 -7.37 -6.60
CA ARG A 152 -0.58 -8.38 -5.69
C ARG A 152 0.86 -8.72 -6.03
N ALA A 153 1.17 -8.90 -7.31
CA ALA A 153 2.54 -9.16 -7.75
C ALA A 153 3.47 -7.98 -7.44
N ALA A 154 3.00 -6.73 -7.50
CA ALA A 154 3.77 -5.56 -7.10
C ALA A 154 4.09 -5.57 -5.59
N PHE A 155 3.12 -5.93 -4.74
CA PHE A 155 3.37 -6.14 -3.31
C PHE A 155 4.35 -7.29 -3.04
N CYS A 156 4.24 -8.41 -3.75
CA CYS A 156 5.20 -9.51 -3.64
C CYS A 156 6.63 -9.08 -3.97
N ARG A 157 6.83 -8.27 -5.02
CA ARG A 157 8.17 -7.76 -5.39
C ARG A 157 8.80 -6.92 -4.28
N LEU A 158 8.00 -6.11 -3.58
CA LEU A 158 8.47 -5.31 -2.47
C LEU A 158 8.97 -6.18 -1.30
N MET A 159 8.47 -7.41 -1.13
CA MET A 159 8.94 -8.35 -0.09
C MET A 159 10.29 -9.01 -0.40
N ILE A 160 10.75 -8.97 -1.65
CA ILE A 160 11.96 -9.69 -2.08
C ILE A 160 13.26 -8.93 -1.74
N HIS A 161 13.16 -7.63 -1.42
CA HIS A 161 14.28 -6.72 -1.18
C HIS A 161 14.38 -6.33 0.29
#